data_AF-A0A914X6Y4-F1
#
_entry.id   AF-A0A914X6Y4-F1
#
_cell.length_a   1.000
_cell.length_b   1.000
_cell.length_c   1.000
_cell.angle_alpha   90.00
_cell.angle_beta   90.00
_cell.angle_gamma   90.00
#
_symmetry.space_group_name_H-M   'P 1'
#
loop_
_entity.id
_entity.type
_entity.pdbx_description
1 polymer ?
#
loop_
_entity_poly.entity_id
_entity_poly.type
_entity_poly.pdbx_seq_one_letter_code
_entity_poly.pdbx_strand_id
1 'polypeptide(L)'
;MVLEGGTPGLEGTPQATREEQGRISSSSDTYDADWTNPLGHRPADAAPRERNRLRFTKVHNIGIWNVRGMNTGKLDIVKAEMEWLNIDILGISELHWIGSGYFNSDDYTVYYSRNDNTRRNGVSVILSKKVAKAVQCFNAINDRVMSIRLHGKPRSFTILQVYAPTTNAEEEDIERFYAGLQQAIDQAPAKDAILIAGDFNAKVGAGEEPPVAGRFGNRASQPAGQEDITKQEPDILDEEVAWALKQLPNRKAPGIDCIPAKLLKSVPIPTLTTLCRQIWKTKSWPKDWTRSAFVLLPKKGDTKDCGNYRTIALITHASKILLKIIQKRMASFVEMELPDVQAGFRKGRGTRDQIANLWWIMEKTREFQKGVYMCFIDYSKAFDCVEHDKLWKCLKQMDIPEHLVELIRSLYENQEATVRTAFGNTDWFDIERGVRQGCILSPALFNLYAETIMRRCDLDKSPIGVKIGGRNINNLRYADDTTLLAENERDLEYLVRRVKEENERMGLYLNVKKTKVMTTASNGTVRITIDNKDFELVQDFLFLGSKIDRGGDSGPEVKQRIALMLFPGSWSA
;
A
#
# COMPACT_ATOMS: atom_id res chain seq x y z
N MET A 1 -7.93 -61.52 -18.13
CA MET A 1 -7.61 -62.28 -16.89
C MET A 1 -8.07 -61.43 -15.73
N VAL A 2 -8.97 -61.98 -14.93
CA VAL A 2 -9.46 -61.43 -13.65
C VAL A 2 -8.47 -61.83 -12.53
N LEU A 3 -8.61 -61.15 -11.39
CA LEU A 3 -8.08 -61.37 -10.03
C LEU A 3 -6.93 -60.41 -9.66
N GLU A 4 -6.84 -59.79 -8.48
CA GLU A 4 -7.76 -59.41 -7.39
C GLU A 4 -6.91 -58.59 -6.37
N GLY A 5 -7.57 -57.70 -5.63
CA GLY A 5 -7.25 -57.12 -4.31
C GLY A 5 -5.82 -57.10 -3.72
N GLY A 6 -5.44 -55.92 -3.21
CA GLY A 6 -4.55 -55.82 -2.04
C GLY A 6 -3.74 -54.53 -1.95
N THR A 7 -4.17 -53.60 -1.10
CA THR A 7 -3.28 -52.58 -0.51
C THR A 7 -2.27 -53.27 0.41
N PRO A 8 -1.00 -52.86 0.39
CA PRO A 8 -0.32 -52.64 1.66
C PRO A 8 0.54 -51.37 1.70
N GLY A 9 0.42 -50.66 2.82
CA GLY A 9 1.54 -50.09 3.56
C GLY A 9 2.35 -48.97 2.89
N LEU A 10 1.99 -47.71 3.22
CA LEU A 10 2.96 -46.62 3.28
C LEU A 10 3.90 -46.85 4.48
N GLU A 11 4.84 -47.78 4.34
CA GLU A 11 6.08 -47.79 5.14
C GLU A 11 7.20 -47.20 4.29
N GLY A 12 7.63 -46.02 4.71
CA GLY A 12 8.67 -45.23 4.07
C GLY A 12 8.80 -43.92 4.82
N THR A 13 8.98 -44.00 6.15
CA THR A 13 9.36 -42.86 7.00
C THR A 13 10.65 -42.28 6.46
N PRO A 14 10.70 -41.02 5.98
CA PRO A 14 11.96 -40.36 5.77
C PRO A 14 12.44 -39.90 7.14
N GLN A 15 13.31 -40.70 7.76
CA GLN A 15 14.32 -40.15 8.66
C GLN A 15 15.19 -39.22 7.82
N ALA A 16 15.09 -37.92 8.08
CA ALA A 16 16.04 -36.92 7.62
C ALA A 16 16.33 -35.99 8.81
N THR A 17 17.55 -35.84 9.33
CA THR A 17 18.68 -36.76 9.53
C THR A 17 19.66 -36.02 10.46
N ARG A 18 20.38 -36.76 11.31
CA ARG A 18 21.58 -36.30 12.06
C ARG A 18 22.65 -35.58 11.21
N GLU A 19 22.51 -35.58 9.88
CA GLU A 19 23.48 -35.04 8.92
C GLU A 19 23.46 -33.51 8.81
N GLU A 20 22.33 -32.84 8.99
CA GLU A 20 22.30 -31.36 9.02
C GLU A 20 22.85 -30.81 10.33
N GLN A 21 22.66 -31.54 11.44
CA GLN A 21 23.38 -31.31 12.70
C GLN A 21 24.87 -31.72 12.60
N GLY A 22 25.19 -32.66 11.70
CA GLY A 22 26.51 -33.27 11.56
C GLY A 22 27.47 -32.59 10.58
N ARG A 23 27.02 -31.68 9.71
CA ARG A 23 27.89 -30.89 8.80
C ARG A 23 28.57 -29.69 9.49
N ILE A 24 28.72 -29.75 10.81
CA ILE A 24 29.38 -28.74 11.63
C ILE A 24 30.86 -29.11 11.72
N SER A 25 31.75 -28.18 11.34
CA SER A 25 33.19 -28.30 11.56
C SER A 25 33.49 -28.71 12.99
N SER A 26 34.26 -29.79 13.13
CA SER A 26 34.75 -30.38 14.38
C SER A 26 35.10 -29.38 15.49
N SER A 27 34.15 -29.11 16.37
CA SER A 27 34.39 -28.90 17.81
C SER A 27 33.19 -29.49 18.53
N SER A 28 33.41 -30.63 19.18
CA SER A 28 32.47 -31.38 19.98
C SER A 28 32.01 -30.53 21.18
N ASP A 29 30.96 -29.75 21.00
CA ASP A 29 30.37 -28.92 22.05
C ASP A 29 28.83 -29.01 21.98
N THR A 30 28.30 -30.23 21.95
CA THR A 30 26.91 -30.47 22.36
C THR A 30 26.88 -30.41 23.88
N TYR A 31 26.58 -29.23 24.44
CA TYR A 31 26.45 -29.04 25.89
C TYR A 31 25.05 -29.39 26.38
N ASP A 32 25.00 -30.19 27.44
CA ASP A 32 23.81 -30.61 28.17
C ASP A 32 23.03 -29.44 28.81
N ALA A 33 21.75 -29.74 29.05
CA ALA A 33 20.71 -28.88 29.58
C ALA A 33 21.01 -28.35 31.00
N ASP A 34 21.14 -27.02 31.12
CA ASP A 34 20.60 -26.21 32.24
C ASP A 34 20.95 -24.73 31.99
N TRP A 35 20.15 -24.05 31.17
CA TRP A 35 20.30 -22.60 30.91
C TRP A 35 19.06 -21.78 31.33
N THR A 36 18.25 -22.32 32.25
CA THR A 36 17.12 -21.63 32.88
C THR A 36 17.59 -20.70 34.01
N ASN A 37 18.34 -19.64 33.68
CA ASN A 37 18.60 -18.57 34.67
C ASN A 37 18.26 -17.17 34.11
N PRO A 38 17.12 -16.58 34.52
CA PRO A 38 16.73 -15.21 34.15
C PRO A 38 17.62 -14.12 34.77
N LEU A 39 18.45 -14.45 35.77
CA LEU A 39 19.23 -13.50 36.57
C LEU A 39 20.68 -14.01 36.80
N GLY A 40 21.57 -13.82 35.83
CA GLY A 40 23.00 -13.58 36.13
C GLY A 40 24.05 -14.63 35.68
N HIS A 41 24.96 -14.10 34.86
CA HIS A 41 26.39 -14.39 34.64
C HIS A 41 26.95 -15.71 34.04
N ARG A 42 27.63 -15.48 32.89
CA ARG A 42 28.74 -16.15 32.16
C ARG A 42 28.81 -17.69 32.13
N PRO A 43 28.88 -18.31 30.93
CA PRO A 43 29.69 -19.51 30.75
C PRO A 43 31.17 -19.14 30.94
N ALA A 44 31.87 -19.96 31.74
CA ALA A 44 33.32 -19.98 31.77
C ALA A 44 33.89 -20.33 30.38
N ASP A 45 35.11 -19.88 30.12
CA ASP A 45 35.96 -20.32 29.00
C ASP A 45 35.81 -19.66 27.62
N ALA A 46 35.48 -18.36 27.59
CA ALA A 46 35.96 -17.50 26.52
C ALA A 46 36.65 -16.25 27.10
N ALA A 47 37.96 -16.13 26.88
CA ALA A 47 38.74 -14.93 27.15
C ALA A 47 38.00 -13.68 26.63
N PRO A 48 38.11 -12.53 27.30
CA PRO A 48 37.27 -11.36 27.07
C PRO A 48 37.59 -10.71 25.72
N ARG A 49 37.03 -11.24 24.63
CA ARG A 49 36.88 -10.49 23.38
C ARG A 49 35.73 -9.51 23.60
N GLU A 50 36.00 -8.23 23.42
CA GLU A 50 35.02 -7.14 23.50
C GLU A 50 33.71 -7.56 22.80
N ARG A 51 32.65 -7.84 23.58
CA ARG A 51 31.33 -8.11 22.99
C ARG A 51 30.83 -6.82 22.36
N ASN A 52 30.60 -6.86 21.05
CA ASN A 52 30.11 -5.71 20.31
C ASN A 52 28.72 -5.33 20.80
N ARG A 53 28.54 -4.05 21.16
CA ARG A 53 27.23 -3.50 21.47
C ARG A 53 26.52 -3.15 20.17
N LEU A 54 25.27 -3.58 20.00
CA LEU A 54 24.45 -3.09 18.90
C LEU A 54 24.20 -1.59 19.12
N ARG A 55 24.58 -0.78 18.12
CA ARG A 55 24.40 0.68 18.11
C ARG A 55 23.18 1.02 17.29
N PHE A 56 22.27 1.77 17.90
CA PHE A 56 20.97 2.15 17.31
C PHE A 56 21.06 3.23 16.24
N THR A 57 22.27 3.71 15.95
CA THR A 57 22.53 4.56 14.79
C THR A 57 22.52 3.75 13.49
N LYS A 58 22.49 2.41 13.55
CA LYS A 58 22.39 1.54 12.39
C LYS A 58 21.02 0.85 12.37
N VAL A 59 20.41 0.83 11.18
CA VAL A 59 19.17 0.08 10.92
C VAL A 59 19.48 -1.41 10.96
N HIS A 60 18.64 -2.18 11.65
CA HIS A 60 18.67 -3.64 11.71
C HIS A 60 17.33 -4.17 11.21
N ASN A 61 17.36 -5.05 10.22
CA ASN A 61 16.15 -5.62 9.62
C ASN A 61 15.79 -6.92 10.35
N ILE A 62 14.54 -7.01 10.78
CA ILE A 62 14.00 -8.17 11.50
C ILE A 62 12.90 -8.79 10.64
N GLY A 63 13.00 -10.10 10.38
CA GLY A 63 12.01 -10.88 9.65
C GLY A 63 11.35 -11.93 10.55
N ILE A 64 10.16 -12.37 10.15
CA ILE A 64 9.46 -13.53 10.73
C ILE A 64 9.02 -14.42 9.58
N TRP A 65 9.27 -15.72 9.65
CA TRP A 65 8.91 -16.66 8.60
C TRP A 65 8.42 -17.99 9.17
N ASN A 66 7.18 -18.37 8.83
CA ASN A 66 6.67 -19.72 8.99
C ASN A 66 7.15 -20.60 7.80
N VAL A 67 8.06 -21.55 8.05
CA VAL A 67 8.75 -22.32 7.00
C VAL A 67 8.07 -23.66 6.65
N ARG A 68 6.97 -24.01 7.34
CA ARG A 68 6.22 -25.25 7.17
C ARG A 68 7.10 -26.51 7.18
N GLY A 69 7.96 -26.62 8.18
CA GLY A 69 8.94 -27.71 8.35
C GLY A 69 10.29 -27.41 7.69
N MET A 70 11.37 -27.63 8.42
CA MET A 70 12.73 -27.47 7.91
C MET A 70 13.27 -28.81 7.38
N ASN A 71 13.14 -29.02 6.07
CA ASN A 71 13.67 -30.20 5.36
C ASN A 71 15.09 -29.92 4.86
N THR A 72 15.77 -30.99 4.44
CA THR A 72 17.17 -30.93 3.99
C THR A 72 17.39 -29.85 2.91
N GLY A 73 18.31 -28.92 3.15
CA GLY A 73 18.66 -27.83 2.23
C GLY A 73 17.76 -26.58 2.30
N LYS A 74 16.65 -26.60 3.05
CA LYS A 74 15.83 -25.38 3.26
C LYS A 74 16.58 -24.30 4.04
N LEU A 75 17.48 -24.68 4.95
CA LEU A 75 18.28 -23.72 5.71
C LEU A 75 19.15 -22.86 4.77
N ASP A 76 19.70 -23.44 3.71
CA ASP A 76 20.50 -22.70 2.73
C ASP A 76 19.64 -21.71 1.92
N ILE A 77 18.40 -22.09 1.57
CA ILE A 77 17.43 -21.20 0.95
C ILE A 77 17.09 -20.04 1.89
N VAL A 78 16.80 -20.32 3.16
CA VAL A 78 16.51 -19.29 4.16
C VAL A 78 17.68 -18.32 4.33
N LYS A 79 18.92 -18.82 4.37
CA LYS A 79 20.13 -17.99 4.43
C LYS A 79 20.28 -17.11 3.18
N ALA A 80 20.03 -17.64 1.99
CA ALA A 80 20.09 -16.89 0.74
C ALA A 80 19.04 -15.76 0.69
N GLU A 81 17.82 -16.03 1.16
CA GLU A 81 16.75 -15.02 1.26
C GLU A 81 17.08 -13.95 2.32
N MET A 82 17.65 -14.34 3.46
CA MET A 82 18.13 -13.40 4.47
C MET A 82 19.20 -12.46 3.91
N GLU A 83 20.12 -12.98 3.09
CA GLU A 83 21.14 -12.17 2.42
C GLU A 83 20.51 -11.23 1.38
N TRP A 84 19.61 -11.75 0.53
CA TRP A 84 18.94 -11.00 -0.51
C TRP A 84 18.08 -9.84 0.04
N LEU A 85 17.37 -10.08 1.15
CA LEU A 85 16.53 -9.09 1.83
C LEU A 85 17.28 -8.28 2.89
N ASN A 86 18.58 -8.53 3.08
CA ASN A 86 19.43 -7.89 4.09
C ASN A 86 18.84 -7.99 5.51
N ILE A 87 18.39 -9.19 5.92
CA ILE A 87 17.80 -9.48 7.22
C ILE A 87 18.89 -9.85 8.24
N ASP A 88 18.92 -9.13 9.36
CA ASP A 88 19.89 -9.32 10.44
C ASP A 88 19.41 -10.34 11.49
N ILE A 89 18.10 -10.43 11.69
CA ILE A 89 17.44 -11.27 12.70
C ILE A 89 16.21 -11.90 12.05
N LEU A 90 16.12 -13.22 12.01
CA LEU A 90 14.97 -13.93 11.47
C LEU A 90 14.37 -14.86 12.52
N GLY A 91 13.12 -14.61 12.89
CA GLY A 91 12.30 -15.54 13.67
C GLY A 91 11.68 -16.60 12.76
N ILE A 92 11.77 -17.87 13.13
CA ILE A 92 11.23 -19.01 12.39
C ILE A 92 10.17 -19.72 13.22
N SER A 93 9.07 -20.07 12.56
CA SER A 93 8.00 -20.92 13.09
C SER A 93 7.87 -22.20 12.25
N GLU A 94 7.38 -23.29 12.86
CA GLU A 94 7.25 -24.61 12.24
C GLU A 94 8.61 -25.23 11.84
N LEU A 95 9.61 -25.15 12.73
CA LEU A 95 10.96 -25.66 12.47
C LEU A 95 11.01 -27.19 12.35
N HIS A 96 10.27 -27.91 13.20
CA HIS A 96 10.23 -29.38 13.31
C HIS A 96 11.55 -30.07 13.73
N TRP A 97 12.60 -29.35 14.15
CA TRP A 97 13.84 -29.97 14.68
C TRP A 97 13.70 -30.42 16.13
N ILE A 98 14.33 -31.54 16.50
CA ILE A 98 14.25 -32.15 17.84
C ILE A 98 15.24 -31.47 18.80
N GLY A 99 14.80 -31.26 20.06
CA GLY A 99 15.60 -30.70 21.14
C GLY A 99 15.63 -29.17 21.17
N SER A 100 16.49 -28.63 22.03
CA SER A 100 16.79 -27.20 22.10
C SER A 100 18.30 -26.99 22.11
N GLY A 101 18.76 -25.86 21.57
CA GLY A 101 20.19 -25.58 21.46
C GLY A 101 20.51 -24.47 20.47
N TYR A 102 21.78 -24.38 20.11
CA TYR A 102 22.24 -23.47 19.07
C TYR A 102 23.43 -24.05 18.31
N PHE A 103 23.64 -23.57 17.08
CA PHE A 103 24.83 -23.87 16.30
C PHE A 103 25.17 -22.74 15.33
N ASN A 104 26.40 -22.75 14.82
CA ASN A 104 26.84 -21.82 13.79
C ASN A 104 26.78 -22.48 12.41
N SER A 105 26.31 -21.74 11.40
CA SER A 105 26.29 -22.15 9.99
C SER A 105 26.67 -20.94 9.14
N ASP A 106 27.82 -21.01 8.48
CA ASP A 106 28.40 -19.95 7.65
C ASP A 106 28.52 -18.59 8.38
N ASP A 107 27.76 -17.59 7.93
CA ASP A 107 27.68 -16.26 8.52
C ASP A 107 26.44 -16.05 9.39
N TYR A 108 25.84 -17.15 9.87
CA TYR A 108 24.67 -17.13 10.74
C TYR A 108 24.83 -18.01 11.98
N THR A 109 24.14 -17.65 13.05
CA THR A 109 23.98 -18.46 14.26
C THR A 109 22.50 -18.77 14.45
N VAL A 110 22.16 -20.04 14.59
CA VAL A 110 20.78 -20.54 14.72
C VAL A 110 20.54 -20.99 16.15
N TYR A 111 19.50 -20.48 16.79
CA TYR A 111 19.01 -20.89 18.12
C TYR A 111 17.65 -21.52 17.96
N TYR A 112 17.38 -22.68 18.57
CA TYR A 112 16.13 -23.41 18.38
C TYR A 112 15.59 -24.02 19.68
N SER A 113 14.27 -24.21 19.71
CA SER A 113 13.54 -24.83 20.82
C SER A 113 12.42 -25.74 20.32
N ARG A 114 12.39 -26.98 20.83
CA ARG A 114 11.27 -27.93 20.70
C ARG A 114 11.21 -28.89 21.89
N ASN A 115 9.99 -29.32 22.24
CA ASN A 115 9.71 -30.36 23.22
C ASN A 115 9.58 -31.74 22.53
N ASP A 116 10.07 -32.81 23.15
CA ASP A 116 10.19 -34.15 22.56
C ASP A 116 8.85 -34.82 22.23
N ASN A 117 7.74 -34.37 22.84
CA ASN A 117 6.43 -35.01 22.73
C ASN A 117 5.63 -34.68 21.46
N THR A 118 5.95 -33.63 20.69
CA THR A 118 5.13 -33.17 19.56
C THR A 118 5.95 -33.08 18.26
N ARG A 119 5.62 -33.87 17.23
CA ARG A 119 6.39 -33.96 15.95
C ARG A 119 6.36 -32.72 15.05
N ARG A 120 5.50 -31.74 15.32
CA ARG A 120 5.14 -30.67 14.37
C ARG A 120 5.35 -29.24 14.88
N ASN A 121 5.85 -29.06 16.10
CA ASN A 121 6.05 -27.72 16.67
C ASN A 121 7.55 -27.38 16.68
N GLY A 122 7.87 -26.11 16.89
CA GLY A 122 9.25 -25.65 17.04
C GLY A 122 9.43 -24.21 16.57
N VAL A 123 10.16 -23.45 17.37
CA VAL A 123 10.55 -22.07 17.08
C VAL A 123 12.07 -21.96 16.99
N SER A 124 12.55 -21.04 16.16
CA SER A 124 13.98 -20.74 16.02
C SER A 124 14.20 -19.26 15.79
N VAL A 125 15.40 -18.78 16.12
CA VAL A 125 15.89 -17.46 15.73
C VAL A 125 17.24 -17.62 15.05
N ILE A 126 17.34 -17.12 13.82
CA ILE A 126 18.58 -17.06 13.04
C ILE A 126 19.12 -15.63 13.12
N LEU A 127 20.38 -15.48 13.53
CA LEU A 127 21.05 -14.20 13.67
C LEU A 127 22.24 -14.11 12.71
N SER A 128 22.41 -12.95 12.06
CA SER A 128 23.65 -12.67 11.33
C SER A 128 24.85 -12.69 12.30
N LYS A 129 26.03 -13.08 11.82
CA LYS A 129 27.29 -13.14 12.60
C LYS A 129 27.64 -11.83 13.31
N LYS A 130 27.16 -10.70 12.77
CA LYS A 130 27.30 -9.39 13.39
C LYS A 130 26.41 -9.24 14.64
N VAL A 131 25.16 -9.70 14.56
CA VAL A 131 24.20 -9.63 15.67
C VAL A 131 24.46 -10.70 16.72
N ALA A 132 24.87 -11.91 16.29
CA ALA A 132 25.19 -13.02 17.20
C ALA A 132 26.24 -12.63 18.26
N LYS A 133 27.20 -11.75 17.93
CA LYS A 133 28.20 -11.22 18.88
C LYS A 133 27.62 -10.40 20.04
N ALA A 134 26.38 -9.91 19.90
CA ALA A 134 25.68 -9.14 20.91
C ALA A 134 24.77 -9.99 21.81
N VAL A 135 24.62 -11.29 21.53
CA VAL A 135 23.78 -12.18 22.35
C VAL A 135 24.33 -12.29 23.77
N GLN A 136 23.45 -12.08 24.75
CA GLN A 136 23.75 -12.24 26.17
C GLN A 136 23.36 -13.64 26.65
N CYS A 137 22.14 -14.06 26.32
CA CYS A 137 21.56 -15.36 26.64
C CYS A 137 20.35 -15.65 25.73
N PHE A 138 19.93 -16.90 25.68
CA PHE A 138 18.64 -17.33 25.14
C PHE A 138 17.95 -18.26 26.14
N ASN A 139 16.62 -18.34 26.09
CA ASN A 139 15.83 -19.25 26.89
C ASN A 139 14.81 -19.98 26.02
N ALA A 140 14.82 -21.31 26.07
CA ALA A 140 13.86 -22.18 25.42
C ALA A 140 12.75 -22.51 26.43
N ILE A 141 11.60 -21.84 26.33
CA ILE A 141 10.53 -21.96 27.33
C ILE A 141 9.66 -23.18 27.03
N ASN A 142 9.24 -23.33 25.77
CA ASN A 142 8.56 -24.53 25.27
C ASN A 142 8.74 -24.65 23.74
N ASP A 143 7.98 -25.55 23.11
CA ASP A 143 7.99 -25.79 21.66
C ASP A 143 7.39 -24.67 20.82
N ARG A 144 6.78 -23.66 21.46
CA ARG A 144 6.09 -22.53 20.84
C ARG A 144 6.64 -21.16 21.24
N VAL A 145 7.48 -21.07 22.27
CA VAL A 145 7.98 -19.80 22.83
C VAL A 145 9.46 -19.94 23.20
N MET A 146 10.27 -19.01 22.70
CA MET A 146 11.65 -18.83 23.13
C MET A 146 12.02 -17.35 23.23
N SER A 147 13.04 -17.03 24.02
CA SER A 147 13.55 -15.67 24.16
C SER A 147 15.04 -15.57 23.86
N ILE A 148 15.48 -14.45 23.29
CA ILE A 148 16.89 -14.11 23.09
C ILE A 148 17.14 -12.70 23.57
N ARG A 149 18.13 -12.53 24.45
CA ARG A 149 18.55 -11.23 24.96
C ARG A 149 19.77 -10.71 24.23
N LEU A 150 19.69 -9.50 23.67
CA LEU A 150 20.77 -8.83 22.95
C LEU A 150 21.26 -7.59 23.70
N HIS A 151 22.58 -7.41 23.77
CA HIS A 151 23.22 -6.26 24.39
C HIS A 151 23.26 -5.06 23.43
N GLY A 152 22.49 -4.01 23.75
CA GLY A 152 22.38 -2.79 22.94
C GLY A 152 22.81 -1.52 23.69
N LYS A 153 23.06 -0.43 22.94
CA LYS A 153 23.30 0.92 23.49
C LYS A 153 22.38 1.98 22.83
N PRO A 154 21.39 2.57 23.54
CA PRO A 154 21.43 2.82 24.98
C PRO A 154 20.81 1.74 25.89
N ARG A 155 20.01 0.81 25.37
CA ARG A 155 19.35 -0.26 26.16
C ARG A 155 19.49 -1.62 25.48
N SER A 156 19.39 -2.71 26.26
CA SER A 156 19.32 -4.09 25.77
C SER A 156 17.91 -4.45 25.28
N PHE A 157 17.82 -5.53 24.51
CA PHE A 157 16.58 -6.05 23.94
C PHE A 157 16.35 -7.48 24.34
N THR A 158 15.09 -7.83 24.56
CA THR A 158 14.65 -9.22 24.64
C THR A 158 13.70 -9.49 23.49
N ILE A 159 14.11 -10.36 22.58
CA ILE A 159 13.29 -10.82 21.46
C ILE A 159 12.60 -12.10 21.89
N LEU A 160 11.27 -12.11 21.91
CA LEU A 160 10.44 -13.27 22.14
C LEU A 160 9.97 -13.79 20.79
N GLN A 161 10.39 -15.00 20.40
CA GLN A 161 9.89 -15.67 19.20
C GLN A 161 8.77 -16.62 19.60
N VAL A 162 7.60 -16.45 18.97
CA VAL A 162 6.38 -17.19 19.31
C VAL A 162 5.73 -17.89 18.11
N TYR A 163 5.06 -19.01 18.38
CA TYR A 163 4.16 -19.69 17.45
C TYR A 163 2.88 -20.12 18.16
N ALA A 164 1.82 -19.32 18.06
CA ALA A 164 0.58 -19.57 18.77
C ALA A 164 -0.18 -20.79 18.20
N PRO A 165 -0.99 -21.47 19.02
CA PRO A 165 -1.91 -22.51 18.55
C PRO A 165 -2.91 -21.98 17.51
N THR A 166 -3.44 -22.88 16.68
CA THR A 166 -4.50 -22.53 15.72
C THR A 166 -5.84 -22.36 16.44
N THR A 167 -6.84 -21.77 15.76
CA THR A 167 -8.19 -21.57 16.33
C THR A 167 -8.93 -22.86 16.68
N ASN A 168 -8.46 -24.01 16.19
CA ASN A 168 -9.05 -25.32 16.44
C ASN A 168 -8.24 -26.15 17.45
N ALA A 169 -7.25 -25.54 18.12
CA ALA A 169 -6.49 -26.21 19.17
C ALA A 169 -7.33 -26.36 20.44
N GLU A 170 -7.02 -27.38 21.24
CA GLU A 170 -7.65 -27.61 22.54
C GLU A 170 -7.38 -26.43 23.50
N GLU A 171 -8.33 -26.14 24.39
CA GLU A 171 -8.21 -25.03 25.35
C GLU A 171 -6.94 -25.13 26.21
N GLU A 172 -6.55 -26.34 26.63
CA GLU A 172 -5.29 -26.59 27.36
C GLU A 172 -4.04 -26.12 26.60
N ASP A 173 -3.99 -26.32 25.27
CA ASP A 173 -2.86 -25.90 24.45
C ASP A 173 -2.78 -24.37 24.34
N ILE A 174 -3.94 -23.71 24.29
CA ILE A 174 -4.06 -22.24 24.26
C ILE A 174 -3.60 -21.66 25.60
N GLU A 175 -4.09 -22.18 26.71
CA GLU A 175 -3.70 -21.75 28.06
C GLU A 175 -2.19 -21.95 28.29
N ARG A 176 -1.65 -23.12 27.90
CA ARG A 176 -0.23 -23.41 28.01
C ARG A 176 0.63 -22.44 27.20
N PHE A 177 0.17 -22.03 26.01
CA PHE A 177 0.85 -21.03 25.20
C PHE A 177 0.90 -19.67 25.89
N TYR A 178 -0.26 -19.16 26.34
CA TYR A 178 -0.31 -17.85 27.00
C TYR A 178 0.44 -17.82 28.33
N ALA A 179 0.40 -18.92 29.11
CA ALA A 179 1.19 -19.06 30.32
C ALA A 179 2.70 -19.00 30.01
N GLY A 180 3.16 -19.70 28.97
CA GLY A 180 4.55 -19.66 28.53
C GLY A 180 4.98 -18.28 28.01
N LEU A 181 4.10 -17.59 27.29
CA LEU A 181 4.35 -16.22 26.81
C LEU A 181 4.44 -15.23 27.99
N GLN A 182 3.53 -15.32 28.95
CA GLN A 182 3.56 -14.48 30.15
C GLN A 182 4.84 -14.73 30.96
N GLN A 183 5.22 -15.99 31.16
CA GLN A 183 6.49 -16.35 31.78
C GLN A 183 7.70 -15.73 31.06
N ALA A 184 7.70 -15.72 29.72
CA ALA A 184 8.76 -15.11 28.93
C ALA A 184 8.87 -13.59 29.13
N ILE A 185 7.73 -12.92 29.25
CA ILE A 185 7.64 -11.48 29.50
C ILE A 185 8.11 -11.16 30.92
N ASP A 186 7.66 -11.93 31.91
CA ASP A 186 8.01 -11.73 33.33
C ASP A 186 9.50 -11.98 33.61
N GLN A 187 10.12 -12.90 32.87
CA GLN A 187 11.55 -13.16 32.93
C GLN A 187 12.40 -12.11 32.20
N ALA A 188 11.81 -11.30 31.33
CA ALA A 188 12.52 -10.25 30.63
C ALA A 188 12.86 -9.10 31.60
N PRO A 189 14.11 -8.61 31.64
CA PRO A 189 14.47 -7.52 32.54
C PRO A 189 13.64 -6.25 32.28
N ALA A 190 13.07 -5.65 33.33
CA ALA A 190 12.17 -4.49 33.23
C ALA A 190 12.74 -3.25 32.51
N LYS A 191 14.08 -3.17 32.37
CA LYS A 191 14.77 -2.07 31.66
C LYS A 191 15.01 -2.36 30.19
N ASP A 192 14.81 -3.60 29.75
CA ASP A 192 14.99 -4.02 28.37
C ASP A 192 13.78 -3.62 27.54
N ALA A 193 14.01 -3.35 26.26
CA ALA A 193 12.91 -3.23 25.30
C ALA A 193 12.54 -4.63 24.81
N ILE A 194 11.29 -5.02 25.01
CA ILE A 194 10.77 -6.33 24.62
C ILE A 194 10.20 -6.24 23.21
N LEU A 195 10.65 -7.13 22.33
CA LEU A 195 10.10 -7.32 21.00
C LEU A 195 9.45 -8.71 20.96
N ILE A 196 8.13 -8.76 20.80
CA ILE A 196 7.42 -10.02 20.57
C ILE A 196 7.24 -10.20 19.07
N ALA A 197 7.85 -11.23 18.53
CA ALA A 197 7.90 -11.56 17.12
C ALA A 197 7.43 -13.01 16.95
N GLY A 198 6.73 -13.31 15.86
CA GLY A 198 6.23 -14.66 15.64
C GLY A 198 4.91 -14.72 14.93
N ASP A 199 4.43 -15.93 14.76
CA ASP A 199 3.14 -16.22 14.13
C ASP A 199 2.11 -16.50 15.22
N PHE A 200 1.21 -15.54 15.43
CA PHE A 200 0.17 -15.63 16.44
C PHE A 200 -1.05 -16.43 16.00
N ASN A 201 -1.09 -16.96 14.75
CA ASN A 201 -2.28 -17.61 14.19
C ASN A 201 -3.58 -16.81 14.42
N ALA A 202 -3.44 -15.49 14.62
CA ALA A 202 -4.49 -14.60 15.05
C ALA A 202 -5.10 -13.94 13.83
N LYS A 203 -6.43 -13.98 13.73
CA LYS A 203 -7.16 -13.13 12.81
C LYS A 203 -7.24 -11.73 13.41
N VAL A 204 -6.28 -10.88 13.06
CA VAL A 204 -6.34 -9.46 13.46
C VAL A 204 -7.49 -8.81 12.69
N GLY A 205 -8.50 -8.35 13.41
CA GLY A 205 -9.58 -7.54 12.83
C GLY A 205 -9.06 -6.18 12.35
N ALA A 206 -9.84 -5.48 11.52
CA ALA A 206 -9.44 -4.18 10.97
C ALA A 206 -9.52 -3.00 11.97
N GLY A 207 -9.73 -3.28 13.26
CA GLY A 207 -9.91 -2.25 14.29
C GLY A 207 -8.59 -1.76 14.88
N GLU A 208 -8.47 -0.45 15.07
CA GLU A 208 -7.48 0.12 15.99
C GLU A 208 -8.10 0.11 17.40
N GLU A 209 -7.59 -0.76 18.29
CA GLU A 209 -7.85 -0.66 19.73
C GLU A 209 -6.60 -0.07 20.39
N PRO A 210 -6.65 1.17 20.92
CA PRO A 210 -5.52 1.72 21.66
C PRO A 210 -5.18 0.77 22.83
N PRO A 211 -3.92 0.32 23.00
CA PRO A 211 -2.67 0.85 22.45
C PRO A 211 -2.07 0.07 21.24
N VAL A 212 -2.83 -0.80 20.58
CA VAL A 212 -2.37 -1.74 19.54
C VAL A 212 -2.44 -1.12 18.13
N ALA A 213 -1.34 -1.21 17.37
CA ALA A 213 -1.26 -0.76 15.97
C ALA A 213 -1.58 -1.92 14.99
N GLY A 214 -2.85 -2.08 14.60
CA GLY A 214 -3.32 -3.13 13.69
C GLY A 214 -3.51 -2.69 12.24
N ARG A 215 -2.44 -2.31 11.52
CA ARG A 215 -2.55 -1.79 10.13
C ARG A 215 -2.59 -2.85 9.01
N PHE A 216 -2.53 -4.15 9.32
CA PHE A 216 -2.30 -5.21 8.31
C PHE A 216 -3.09 -6.52 8.51
N GLY A 217 -4.21 -6.52 9.24
CA GLY A 217 -5.05 -7.72 9.44
C GLY A 217 -5.90 -8.12 8.22
N ASN A 218 -6.07 -9.43 7.97
CA ASN A 218 -6.85 -9.96 6.85
C ASN A 218 -8.37 -10.03 7.17
N ARG A 219 -9.21 -9.42 6.32
CA ARG A 219 -10.67 -9.63 6.25
C ARG A 219 -10.98 -11.04 5.71
N ALA A 220 -11.03 -12.05 6.57
CA ALA A 220 -11.60 -13.35 6.20
C ALA A 220 -12.70 -13.75 7.20
N SER A 221 -13.93 -13.42 6.79
CA SER A 221 -15.22 -13.96 7.25
C SER A 221 -15.35 -14.18 8.76
N GLN A 222 -15.95 -13.20 9.43
CA GLN A 222 -16.75 -13.50 10.60
C GLN A 222 -17.92 -14.39 10.14
N PRO A 223 -18.13 -15.59 10.73
CA PRO A 223 -19.45 -16.21 10.66
C PRO A 223 -20.44 -15.29 11.38
N ALA A 224 -21.62 -15.12 10.80
CA ALA A 224 -22.70 -14.32 11.36
C ALA A 224 -22.95 -14.69 12.83
N GLY A 225 -22.57 -13.79 13.72
CA GLY A 225 -22.54 -14.02 15.16
C GLY A 225 -22.14 -12.77 15.93
N GLN A 226 -22.92 -11.70 15.72
CA GLN A 226 -23.26 -10.71 16.74
C GLN A 226 -22.12 -10.11 17.60
N GLU A 227 -21.43 -9.10 17.05
CA GLU A 227 -21.11 -7.88 17.80
C GLU A 227 -21.38 -6.66 16.91
N ASP A 228 -22.31 -5.83 17.39
CA ASP A 228 -22.81 -4.62 16.76
C ASP A 228 -21.73 -3.53 16.76
N ILE A 229 -20.96 -3.40 15.68
CA ILE A 229 -20.00 -2.28 15.52
C ILE A 229 -20.76 -1.06 14.98
N THR A 230 -21.60 -0.49 15.83
CA THR A 230 -21.89 0.94 15.81
C THR A 230 -20.75 1.71 16.49
N LYS A 231 -19.49 1.51 16.07
CA LYS A 231 -18.39 2.41 16.48
C LYS A 231 -18.54 3.70 15.70
N GLN A 232 -19.33 4.62 16.24
CA GLN A 232 -19.40 6.00 15.77
C GLN A 232 -17.99 6.56 15.65
N GLU A 233 -17.66 7.14 14.50
CA GLU A 233 -16.34 7.75 14.27
C GLU A 233 -16.01 8.73 15.40
N PRO A 234 -14.77 8.70 15.96
CA PRO A 234 -14.41 9.53 17.09
C PRO A 234 -14.56 11.02 16.74
N ASP A 235 -14.87 11.86 17.72
CA ASP A 235 -14.99 13.30 17.49
C ASP A 235 -13.66 13.92 17.03
N ILE A 236 -13.69 15.14 16.50
CA ILE A 236 -12.48 15.84 16.03
C ILE A 236 -11.59 16.22 17.22
N LEU A 237 -10.29 15.93 17.14
CA LEU A 237 -9.31 16.27 18.17
C LEU A 237 -8.64 17.64 17.93
N ASP A 238 -8.19 18.30 19.00
CA ASP A 238 -7.44 19.56 18.89
C ASP A 238 -6.13 19.35 18.14
N GLU A 239 -5.48 18.19 18.32
CA GLU A 239 -4.24 17.82 17.64
C GLU A 239 -4.45 17.65 16.12
N GLU A 240 -5.60 17.11 15.71
CA GLU A 240 -5.95 16.98 14.28
C GLU A 240 -6.13 18.36 13.63
N VAL A 241 -6.80 19.27 14.34
CA VAL A 241 -7.00 20.66 13.89
C VAL A 241 -5.68 21.41 13.84
N ALA A 242 -4.85 21.31 14.89
CA ALA A 242 -3.52 21.91 14.93
C ALA A 242 -2.64 21.40 13.78
N TRP A 243 -2.66 20.08 13.53
CA TRP A 243 -1.96 19.45 12.43
C TRP A 243 -2.45 20.00 11.08
N ALA A 244 -3.77 19.98 10.84
CA ALA A 244 -4.36 20.43 9.58
C ALA A 244 -4.08 21.91 9.30
N LEU A 245 -4.19 22.76 10.32
CA LEU A 245 -3.91 24.20 10.26
C LEU A 245 -2.44 24.48 9.89
N LYS A 246 -1.50 23.72 10.47
CA LYS A 246 -0.06 23.83 10.15
C LYS A 246 0.22 23.52 8.67
N GLN A 247 -0.52 22.59 8.06
CA GLN A 247 -0.37 22.20 6.66
C GLN A 247 -0.90 23.24 5.66
N LEU A 248 -1.63 24.28 6.10
CA LEU A 248 -2.13 25.30 5.19
C LEU A 248 -1.02 26.25 4.74
N PRO A 249 -0.83 26.49 3.42
CA PRO A 249 0.18 27.43 2.92
C PRO A 249 -0.24 28.89 3.14
N ASN A 250 0.68 29.75 3.60
CA ASN A 250 0.36 31.13 3.99
C ASN A 250 0.04 32.08 2.81
N ARG A 251 0.56 31.82 1.61
CA ARG A 251 0.52 32.73 0.45
C ARG A 251 -0.41 32.24 -0.66
N LYS A 252 -1.47 31.51 -0.32
CA LYS A 252 -2.49 31.08 -1.30
C LYS A 252 -3.68 32.02 -1.28
N ALA A 253 -4.32 32.16 -2.44
CA ALA A 253 -5.49 33.00 -2.63
C ALA A 253 -6.65 32.52 -1.72
N PRO A 254 -7.31 33.42 -0.98
CA PRO A 254 -8.47 33.09 -0.16
C PRO A 254 -9.70 32.76 -1.01
N GLY A 255 -10.69 32.15 -0.36
CA GLY A 255 -11.99 31.89 -0.95
C GLY A 255 -12.82 33.17 -1.06
N ILE A 256 -14.14 32.99 -1.01
CA ILE A 256 -15.12 34.08 -1.08
C ILE A 256 -15.16 34.94 0.20
N ASP A 257 -14.71 34.36 1.32
CA ASP A 257 -14.62 35.01 2.64
C ASP A 257 -13.45 36.01 2.74
N CYS A 258 -12.55 36.00 1.76
CA CYS A 258 -11.32 36.80 1.74
C CYS A 258 -10.41 36.57 2.96
N ILE A 259 -10.58 35.47 3.72
CA ILE A 259 -9.75 35.17 4.91
C ILE A 259 -8.50 34.37 4.48
N PRO A 260 -7.29 34.95 4.63
CA PRO A 260 -6.06 34.24 4.29
C PRO A 260 -5.72 33.19 5.36
N ALA A 261 -5.07 32.10 4.95
CA ALA A 261 -4.60 31.06 5.86
C ALA A 261 -3.68 31.61 6.99
N LYS A 262 -2.93 32.69 6.73
CA LYS A 262 -2.09 33.36 7.74
C LYS A 262 -2.92 33.89 8.92
N LEU A 263 -4.11 34.44 8.66
CA LEU A 263 -4.99 34.95 9.70
C LEU A 263 -5.68 33.81 10.48
N LEU A 264 -6.05 32.72 9.79
CA LEU A 264 -6.58 31.54 10.47
C LEU A 264 -5.58 30.93 11.46
N LYS A 265 -4.27 31.01 11.16
CA LYS A 265 -3.21 30.52 12.05
C LYS A 265 -3.06 31.29 13.35
N SER A 266 -3.62 32.50 13.47
CA SER A 266 -3.64 33.24 14.74
C SER A 266 -4.89 32.96 15.58
N VAL A 267 -5.86 32.20 15.05
CA VAL A 267 -7.06 31.81 15.81
C VAL A 267 -6.70 30.69 16.79
N PRO A 268 -7.17 30.74 18.06
CA PRO A 268 -6.95 29.66 19.01
C PRO A 268 -7.48 28.32 18.50
N ILE A 269 -6.67 27.26 18.62
CA ILE A 269 -7.03 25.90 18.18
C ILE A 269 -8.37 25.44 18.76
N PRO A 270 -8.67 25.60 20.07
CA PRO A 270 -9.95 25.14 20.63
C PRO A 270 -11.18 25.79 19.97
N THR A 271 -11.07 27.03 19.49
CA THR A 271 -12.14 27.72 18.77
C THR A 271 -12.40 27.07 17.42
N LEU A 272 -11.34 26.79 16.65
CA LEU A 272 -11.43 26.09 15.38
C LEU A 272 -11.94 24.65 15.55
N THR A 273 -11.51 23.97 16.61
CA THR A 273 -11.95 22.62 16.94
C THR A 273 -13.43 22.59 17.27
N THR A 274 -13.93 23.53 18.08
CA THR A 274 -15.37 23.63 18.40
C THR A 274 -16.20 23.75 17.12
N LEU A 275 -15.77 24.62 16.19
CA LEU A 275 -16.41 24.77 14.89
C LEU A 275 -16.38 23.47 14.07
N CYS A 276 -15.22 22.81 13.99
CA CYS A 276 -15.08 21.53 13.27
C CYS A 276 -15.95 20.43 13.87
N ARG A 277 -16.02 20.31 15.21
CA ARG A 277 -16.86 19.34 15.93
C ARG A 277 -18.34 19.59 15.70
N GLN A 278 -18.76 20.85 15.66
CA GLN A 278 -20.15 21.19 15.36
C GLN A 278 -20.54 20.72 13.95
N ILE A 279 -19.71 21.02 12.95
CA ILE A 279 -19.94 20.58 11.56
C ILE A 279 -19.89 19.06 11.46
N TRP A 280 -18.93 18.41 12.12
CA TRP A 280 -18.81 16.95 12.20
C TRP A 280 -20.10 16.30 12.72
N LYS A 281 -20.61 16.75 13.86
CA LYS A 281 -21.82 16.18 14.49
C LYS A 281 -23.10 16.45 13.70
N THR A 282 -23.28 17.70 13.28
CA THR A 282 -24.51 18.14 12.60
C THR A 282 -24.55 17.80 11.11
N LYS A 283 -23.38 17.49 10.53
CA LYS A 283 -23.16 17.35 9.08
C LYS A 283 -23.59 18.59 8.29
N SER A 284 -23.73 19.74 8.95
CA SER A 284 -24.18 20.98 8.32
C SER A 284 -22.99 21.93 8.12
N TRP A 285 -22.74 22.28 6.87
CA TRP A 285 -21.64 23.17 6.50
C TRP A 285 -22.10 24.64 6.51
N PRO A 286 -21.27 25.58 6.97
CA PRO A 286 -21.55 27.00 6.78
C PRO A 286 -21.71 27.32 5.28
N LYS A 287 -22.67 28.17 4.93
CA LYS A 287 -22.98 28.51 3.52
C LYS A 287 -21.75 29.01 2.76
N ASP A 288 -20.89 29.79 3.42
CA ASP A 288 -19.67 30.30 2.79
C ASP A 288 -18.60 29.20 2.51
N TRP A 289 -18.77 28.01 3.08
CA TRP A 289 -17.87 26.86 2.88
C TRP A 289 -18.37 25.91 1.79
N THR A 290 -19.67 25.93 1.49
CA THR A 290 -20.25 25.23 0.35
C THR A 290 -20.07 26.02 -0.95
N ARG A 291 -20.01 27.35 -0.86
CA ARG A 291 -19.75 28.24 -2.01
C ARG A 291 -18.32 28.23 -2.52
N SER A 292 -18.14 28.48 -3.82
CA SER A 292 -16.82 28.53 -4.48
C SER A 292 -16.71 29.70 -5.47
N ALA A 293 -15.52 30.31 -5.57
CA ALA A 293 -15.20 31.24 -6.65
C ALA A 293 -14.30 30.55 -7.69
N PHE A 294 -14.75 30.48 -8.94
CA PHE A 294 -13.98 29.91 -10.03
C PHE A 294 -13.01 30.94 -10.61
N VAL A 295 -11.73 30.58 -10.64
CA VAL A 295 -10.70 31.31 -11.37
C VAL A 295 -10.36 30.55 -12.63
N LEU A 296 -10.31 31.25 -13.75
CA LEU A 296 -9.97 30.70 -15.06
C LEU A 296 -8.47 30.78 -15.28
N LEU A 297 -7.83 29.64 -15.53
CA LEU A 297 -6.44 29.58 -15.99
C LEU A 297 -6.41 29.22 -17.48
N PRO A 298 -5.68 29.97 -18.31
CA PRO A 298 -5.55 29.63 -19.73
C PRO A 298 -4.80 28.30 -19.89
N LYS A 299 -5.26 27.48 -20.84
CA LYS A 299 -4.55 26.33 -21.41
C LYS A 299 -3.97 26.75 -22.76
N LYS A 300 -3.13 25.88 -23.35
CA LYS A 300 -2.72 26.00 -24.76
C LYS A 300 -3.93 26.08 -25.69
N GLY A 301 -3.83 26.92 -26.71
CA GLY A 301 -4.84 27.08 -27.76
C GLY A 301 -5.34 28.52 -27.89
N ASP A 302 -6.45 28.68 -28.61
CA ASP A 302 -7.10 29.98 -28.77
C ASP A 302 -7.72 30.43 -27.44
N THR A 303 -7.24 31.57 -26.92
CA THR A 303 -7.75 32.21 -25.70
C THR A 303 -9.18 32.75 -25.83
N LYS A 304 -9.75 32.81 -27.04
CA LYS A 304 -11.16 33.15 -27.26
C LYS A 304 -12.10 31.96 -27.06
N ASP A 305 -11.59 30.73 -27.09
CA ASP A 305 -12.37 29.53 -26.83
C ASP A 305 -12.41 29.26 -25.32
N CYS A 306 -13.60 29.36 -24.72
CA CYS A 306 -13.85 29.06 -23.31
C CYS A 306 -13.42 27.63 -22.92
N GLY A 307 -13.42 26.67 -23.86
CA GLY A 307 -12.95 25.30 -23.64
C GLY A 307 -11.45 25.20 -23.33
N ASN A 308 -10.67 26.22 -23.72
CA ASN A 308 -9.24 26.32 -23.45
C ASN A 308 -8.93 26.97 -22.10
N TYR A 309 -9.90 27.06 -21.18
CA TYR A 309 -9.64 27.45 -19.81
C TYR A 309 -9.81 26.27 -18.84
N ARG A 310 -9.03 26.28 -17.78
CA ARG A 310 -9.21 25.40 -16.61
C ARG A 310 -9.86 26.21 -15.50
N THR A 311 -10.97 25.74 -14.99
CA THR A 311 -11.64 26.29 -13.81
C THR A 311 -10.99 25.75 -12.55
N ILE A 312 -10.53 26.63 -11.66
CA ILE A 312 -10.09 26.27 -10.32
C ILE A 312 -11.05 26.85 -9.29
N ALA A 313 -11.57 25.99 -8.41
CA ALA A 313 -12.41 26.39 -7.31
C ALA A 313 -11.57 26.94 -6.15
N LEU A 314 -11.68 28.25 -5.91
CA LEU A 314 -11.22 28.86 -4.67
C LEU A 314 -12.26 28.61 -3.58
N ILE A 315 -11.94 27.69 -2.68
CA ILE A 315 -12.71 27.39 -1.48
C ILE A 315 -12.10 28.09 -0.25
N THR A 316 -12.98 28.41 0.69
CA THR A 316 -12.66 28.99 2.01
C THR A 316 -11.53 28.22 2.72
N HIS A 317 -10.55 28.93 3.29
CA HIS A 317 -9.41 28.25 3.93
C HIS A 317 -9.80 27.51 5.21
N ALA A 318 -10.80 27.99 5.94
CA ALA A 318 -11.26 27.33 7.17
C ALA A 318 -11.87 25.95 6.85
N SER A 319 -12.61 25.81 5.74
CA SER A 319 -13.13 24.51 5.31
C SER A 319 -12.02 23.50 5.00
N LYS A 320 -10.88 23.96 4.46
CA LYS A 320 -9.71 23.12 4.19
C LYS A 320 -9.15 22.44 5.45
N ILE A 321 -9.38 22.98 6.64
CA ILE A 321 -8.95 22.36 7.90
C ILE A 321 -9.71 21.04 8.09
N LEU A 322 -11.03 21.09 8.09
CA LEU A 322 -11.87 19.90 8.23
C LEU A 322 -11.68 18.93 7.05
N LEU A 323 -11.56 19.44 5.83
CA LEU A 323 -11.29 18.60 4.65
C LEU A 323 -9.96 17.84 4.74
N LYS A 324 -8.91 18.43 5.35
CA LYS A 324 -7.64 17.73 5.61
C LYS A 324 -7.79 16.62 6.64
N ILE A 325 -8.61 16.84 7.68
CA ILE A 325 -8.87 15.84 8.70
C ILE A 325 -9.65 14.67 8.08
N ILE A 326 -10.73 14.96 7.33
CA ILE A 326 -11.48 13.97 6.56
C ILE A 326 -10.55 13.20 5.62
N GLN A 327 -9.70 13.89 4.84
CA GLN A 327 -8.75 13.25 3.94
C GLN A 327 -7.82 12.29 4.69
N LYS A 328 -7.34 12.69 5.87
CA LYS A 328 -6.43 11.89 6.69
C LYS A 328 -7.11 10.63 7.23
N ARG A 329 -8.35 10.75 7.68
CA ARG A 329 -9.17 9.61 8.17
C ARG A 329 -9.58 8.67 7.04
N MET A 330 -9.89 9.21 5.86
CA MET A 330 -10.21 8.40 4.66
C MET A 330 -9.00 7.70 4.03
N ALA A 331 -7.78 8.10 4.36
CA ALA A 331 -6.59 7.68 3.63
C ALA A 331 -6.38 6.15 3.62
N SER A 332 -6.65 5.47 4.73
CA SER A 332 -6.55 4.00 4.82
C SER A 332 -7.56 3.30 3.91
N PHE A 333 -8.83 3.76 3.92
CA PHE A 333 -9.88 3.24 3.05
C PHE A 333 -9.52 3.44 1.57
N VAL A 334 -9.08 4.65 1.20
CA VAL A 334 -8.68 4.95 -0.18
C VAL A 334 -7.52 4.06 -0.63
N GLU A 335 -6.49 3.88 0.19
CA GLU A 335 -5.35 3.04 -0.19
C GLU A 335 -5.70 1.54 -0.26
N MET A 336 -6.68 1.07 0.54
CA MET A 336 -7.19 -0.29 0.47
C MET A 336 -7.97 -0.56 -0.83
N GLU A 337 -8.72 0.42 -1.30
CA GLU A 337 -9.56 0.27 -2.49
C GLU A 337 -8.83 0.47 -3.81
N LEU A 338 -7.74 1.26 -3.84
CA LEU A 338 -7.04 1.60 -5.07
C LEU A 338 -5.95 0.58 -5.46
N PRO A 339 -6.07 -0.10 -6.62
CA PRO A 339 -5.10 -1.10 -7.06
C PRO A 339 -3.79 -0.47 -7.51
N ASP A 340 -2.75 -1.29 -7.65
CA ASP A 340 -1.40 -0.79 -7.89
C ASP A 340 -1.23 -0.03 -9.21
N VAL A 341 -2.03 -0.41 -10.21
CA VAL A 341 -2.04 0.21 -11.55
C VAL A 341 -2.53 1.65 -11.56
N GLN A 342 -3.22 2.11 -10.50
CA GLN A 342 -3.63 3.52 -10.33
C GLN A 342 -2.60 4.24 -9.47
N ALA A 343 -1.82 5.13 -10.09
CA ALA A 343 -0.75 5.89 -9.45
C ALA A 343 -1.11 7.36 -9.14
N GLY A 344 -2.17 7.89 -9.74
CA GLY A 344 -2.50 9.31 -9.63
C GLY A 344 -2.86 9.73 -8.21
N PHE A 345 -2.29 10.84 -7.74
CA PHE A 345 -2.57 11.44 -6.43
C PHE A 345 -2.34 10.54 -5.21
N ARG A 346 -1.49 9.50 -5.34
CA ARG A 346 -1.16 8.58 -4.25
C ARG A 346 0.23 8.84 -3.68
N LYS A 347 0.40 8.57 -2.39
CA LYS A 347 1.67 8.79 -1.71
C LYS A 347 2.71 7.77 -2.20
N GLY A 348 3.89 8.25 -2.59
CA GLY A 348 4.99 7.38 -3.03
C GLY A 348 4.82 6.81 -4.45
N ARG A 349 3.81 7.27 -5.20
CA ARG A 349 3.58 6.93 -6.60
C ARG A 349 3.55 8.20 -7.42
N GLY A 350 4.22 8.21 -8.57
CA GLY A 350 4.34 9.38 -9.42
C GLY A 350 4.28 9.02 -10.90
N THR A 351 4.33 10.06 -11.75
CA THR A 351 4.33 9.89 -13.20
C THR A 351 5.52 9.06 -13.68
N ARG A 352 6.67 9.18 -13.00
CA ARG A 352 7.90 8.44 -13.29
C ARG A 352 7.70 6.93 -13.23
N ASP A 353 6.89 6.44 -12.28
CA ASP A 353 6.65 5.00 -12.12
C ASP A 353 5.85 4.45 -13.30
N GLN A 354 4.79 5.17 -13.72
CA GLN A 354 3.99 4.76 -14.87
C GLN A 354 4.73 4.90 -16.19
N ILE A 355 5.55 5.95 -16.34
CA ILE A 355 6.45 6.10 -17.48
C ILE A 355 7.39 4.89 -17.54
N ALA A 356 8.08 4.56 -16.44
CA ALA A 356 8.98 3.40 -16.39
C ALA A 356 8.26 2.07 -16.70
N ASN A 357 7.06 1.86 -16.14
CA ASN A 357 6.24 0.67 -16.44
C ASN A 357 5.97 0.54 -17.94
N LEU A 358 5.57 1.63 -18.61
CA LEU A 358 5.30 1.61 -20.04
C LEU A 358 6.57 1.32 -20.86
N TRP A 359 7.70 1.93 -20.50
CA TRP A 359 9.00 1.65 -21.12
C TRP A 359 9.40 0.17 -20.97
N TRP A 360 9.31 -0.40 -19.77
CA TRP A 360 9.62 -1.81 -19.54
C TRP A 360 8.68 -2.75 -20.30
N ILE A 361 7.40 -2.40 -20.43
CA ILE A 361 6.44 -3.17 -21.24
C ILE A 361 6.88 -3.18 -22.71
N MET A 362 7.23 -2.03 -23.26
CA MET A 362 7.71 -1.91 -24.65
C MET A 362 9.04 -2.65 -24.87
N GLU A 363 9.98 -2.53 -23.93
CA GLU A 363 11.27 -3.19 -23.98
C GLU A 363 11.12 -4.72 -23.92
N LYS A 364 10.33 -5.22 -22.96
CA LYS A 364 10.09 -6.66 -22.79
C LYS A 364 9.33 -7.26 -23.96
N THR A 365 8.29 -6.60 -24.47
CA THR A 365 7.57 -7.10 -25.65
C THR A 365 8.49 -7.17 -26.88
N ARG A 366 9.37 -6.19 -27.06
CA ARG A 366 10.41 -6.19 -28.10
C ARG A 366 11.40 -7.35 -27.94
N GLU A 367 11.87 -7.63 -26.73
CA GLU A 367 12.76 -8.77 -26.41
C GLU A 367 12.15 -10.11 -26.89
N PHE A 368 10.85 -10.28 -26.71
CA PHE A 368 10.10 -11.47 -27.16
C PHE A 368 9.53 -11.36 -28.58
N GLN A 369 9.93 -10.35 -29.36
CA GLN A 369 9.46 -10.10 -30.72
C GLN A 369 7.92 -10.00 -30.84
N LYS A 370 7.26 -9.52 -29.79
CA LYS A 370 5.82 -9.23 -29.76
C LYS A 370 5.57 -7.73 -29.95
N GLY A 371 4.48 -7.38 -30.63
CA GLY A 371 3.97 -6.02 -30.64
C GLY A 371 3.12 -5.72 -29.41
N VAL A 372 3.11 -4.47 -28.97
CA VAL A 372 2.11 -3.96 -28.01
C VAL A 372 1.25 -2.90 -28.69
N TYR A 373 -0.05 -3.01 -28.48
CA TYR A 373 -1.08 -2.08 -28.95
C TYR A 373 -1.57 -1.26 -27.76
N MET A 374 -1.51 0.05 -27.88
CA MET A 374 -1.74 1.00 -26.80
C MET A 374 -2.85 1.98 -27.18
N CYS A 375 -3.81 2.20 -26.29
CA CYS A 375 -4.82 3.26 -26.43
C CYS A 375 -4.71 4.24 -25.26
N PHE A 376 -4.34 5.48 -25.54
CA PHE A 376 -4.24 6.57 -24.59
C PHE A 376 -5.59 7.29 -24.52
N ILE A 377 -6.39 6.96 -23.50
CA ILE A 377 -7.72 7.52 -23.30
C ILE A 377 -7.62 8.93 -22.71
N ASP A 378 -8.31 9.88 -23.35
CA ASP A 378 -8.58 11.21 -22.81
C ASP A 378 -10.08 11.31 -22.48
N TYR A 379 -10.41 11.84 -21.30
CA TYR A 379 -11.78 12.05 -20.87
C TYR A 379 -12.23 13.50 -21.08
N SER A 380 -13.45 13.68 -21.58
CA SER A 380 -14.05 15.00 -21.74
C SER A 380 -14.42 15.58 -20.37
N LYS A 381 -13.59 16.48 -19.84
CA LYS A 381 -13.81 17.19 -18.57
C LYS A 381 -14.09 16.23 -17.39
N ALA A 382 -13.24 15.22 -17.21
CA ALA A 382 -13.44 14.12 -16.26
C ALA A 382 -13.93 14.54 -14.86
N PHE A 383 -13.25 15.53 -14.25
CA PHE A 383 -13.60 16.04 -12.92
C PHE A 383 -14.97 16.73 -12.88
N ASP A 384 -15.39 17.38 -13.98
CA ASP A 384 -16.65 18.15 -14.07
C ASP A 384 -17.84 17.25 -14.47
N CYS A 385 -17.60 15.99 -14.80
CA CYS A 385 -18.61 15.04 -15.26
C CYS A 385 -19.08 14.05 -14.18
N VAL A 386 -18.41 14.00 -13.01
CA VAL A 386 -18.77 13.07 -11.93
C VAL A 386 -20.19 13.36 -11.42
N GLU A 387 -21.08 12.38 -11.52
CA GLU A 387 -22.44 12.49 -10.98
C GLU A 387 -22.45 12.23 -9.47
N HIS A 388 -23.00 13.16 -8.69
CA HIS A 388 -22.97 13.10 -7.22
C HIS A 388 -23.72 11.87 -6.68
N ASP A 389 -24.92 11.58 -7.19
CA ASP A 389 -25.71 10.42 -6.75
C ASP A 389 -24.98 9.08 -6.96
N LYS A 390 -24.24 8.97 -8.06
CA LYS A 390 -23.40 7.80 -8.33
C LYS A 390 -22.18 7.78 -7.41
N LEU A 391 -21.55 8.93 -7.16
CA LEU A 391 -20.42 9.04 -6.26
C LEU A 391 -20.77 8.55 -4.85
N TRP A 392 -21.89 8.98 -4.26
CA TRP A 392 -22.31 8.54 -2.93
C TRP A 392 -22.55 7.03 -2.87
N LYS A 393 -23.17 6.46 -3.91
CA LYS A 393 -23.36 5.01 -4.04
C LYS A 393 -22.02 4.27 -4.12
N CYS A 394 -21.03 4.81 -4.85
CA CYS A 394 -19.69 4.21 -4.93
C CYS A 394 -19.02 4.19 -3.55
N LEU A 395 -19.04 5.30 -2.82
CA LEU A 395 -18.40 5.38 -1.50
C LEU A 395 -19.04 4.38 -0.50
N LYS A 396 -20.37 4.24 -0.52
CA LYS A 396 -21.08 3.26 0.31
C LYS A 396 -20.74 1.82 -0.07
N GLN A 397 -20.62 1.51 -1.36
CA GLN A 397 -20.23 0.18 -1.85
C GLN A 397 -18.79 -0.20 -1.48
N MET A 398 -17.94 0.79 -1.17
CA MET A 398 -16.54 0.63 -0.76
C MET A 398 -16.39 0.62 0.77
N ASP A 399 -17.47 0.37 1.52
CA ASP A 399 -17.50 0.33 2.99
C ASP A 399 -16.91 1.58 3.67
N ILE A 400 -16.96 2.74 3.00
CA ILE A 400 -16.54 4.01 3.64
C ILE A 400 -17.58 4.34 4.72
N PRO A 401 -17.15 4.69 5.96
CA PRO A 401 -18.06 4.97 7.06
C PRO A 401 -19.18 5.94 6.68
N GLU A 402 -20.44 5.56 6.94
CA GLU A 402 -21.62 6.34 6.54
C GLU A 402 -21.55 7.79 7.02
N HIS A 403 -21.04 8.02 8.22
CA HIS A 403 -20.83 9.36 8.76
C HIS A 403 -19.96 10.25 7.85
N LEU A 404 -18.86 9.70 7.31
CA LEU A 404 -17.99 10.41 6.38
C LEU A 404 -18.68 10.65 5.04
N VAL A 405 -19.41 9.65 4.53
CA VAL A 405 -20.15 9.76 3.27
C VAL A 405 -21.21 10.87 3.37
N GLU A 406 -21.99 10.91 4.44
CA GLU A 406 -23.01 11.94 4.66
C GLU A 406 -22.40 13.33 4.84
N LEU A 407 -21.28 13.45 5.57
CA LEU A 407 -20.58 14.71 5.75
C LEU A 407 -19.99 15.25 4.43
N ILE A 408 -19.50 14.37 3.56
CA ILE A 408 -19.02 14.75 2.23
C ILE A 408 -20.22 15.09 1.34
N ARG A 409 -21.29 14.29 1.38
CA ARG A 409 -22.51 14.55 0.61
C ARG A 409 -23.08 15.93 0.94
N SER A 410 -23.23 16.27 2.22
CA SER A 410 -23.76 17.56 2.66
C SER A 410 -22.86 18.75 2.30
N LEU A 411 -21.56 18.51 2.05
CA LEU A 411 -20.68 19.53 1.50
C LEU A 411 -21.10 19.89 0.07
N TYR A 412 -21.44 18.88 -0.75
CA TYR A 412 -21.77 19.01 -2.17
C TYR A 412 -23.24 19.39 -2.42
N GLU A 413 -24.14 19.13 -1.48
CA GLU A 413 -25.55 19.54 -1.56
C GLU A 413 -25.69 21.07 -1.63
N ASN A 414 -26.53 21.55 -2.55
CA ASN A 414 -26.83 22.98 -2.77
C ASN A 414 -25.57 23.85 -2.93
N GLN A 415 -24.56 23.31 -3.62
CA GLN A 415 -23.35 24.04 -3.89
C GLN A 415 -23.60 25.14 -4.95
N GLU A 416 -23.23 26.37 -4.63
CA GLU A 416 -23.22 27.49 -5.58
C GLU A 416 -21.78 27.88 -5.96
N ALA A 417 -21.59 28.35 -7.18
CA ALA A 417 -20.35 28.98 -7.61
C ALA A 417 -20.58 30.29 -8.38
N THR A 418 -19.53 31.08 -8.44
CA THR A 418 -19.44 32.29 -9.27
C THR A 418 -18.11 32.28 -10.02
N VAL A 419 -18.04 32.89 -11.21
CA VAL A 419 -16.78 33.04 -11.95
C VAL A 419 -16.16 34.40 -11.62
N ARG A 420 -14.92 34.40 -11.15
CA ARG A 420 -14.15 35.62 -10.89
C ARG A 420 -13.51 36.11 -12.19
N THR A 421 -13.88 37.32 -12.61
CA THR A 421 -13.35 37.98 -13.80
C THR A 421 -12.61 39.27 -13.44
N ALA A 422 -11.95 39.90 -14.41
CA ALA A 422 -11.32 41.20 -14.23
C ALA A 422 -12.33 42.33 -13.92
N PHE A 423 -13.61 42.14 -14.28
CA PHE A 423 -14.68 43.13 -14.10
C PHE A 423 -15.52 42.88 -12.84
N GLY A 424 -15.16 41.87 -12.04
CA GLY A 424 -15.92 41.42 -10.88
C GLY A 424 -16.34 39.96 -10.98
N ASN A 425 -17.13 39.53 -10.01
CA ASN A 425 -17.70 38.18 -9.99
C ASN A 425 -18.98 38.16 -10.82
N THR A 426 -19.25 37.05 -11.51
CA THR A 426 -20.54 36.82 -12.18
C THR A 426 -21.65 36.54 -11.17
N ASP A 427 -22.89 36.44 -11.64
CA ASP A 427 -23.98 35.88 -10.86
C ASP A 427 -23.65 34.45 -10.37
N TRP A 428 -24.28 34.09 -9.27
CA TRP A 428 -24.19 32.75 -8.69
C TRP A 428 -24.98 31.75 -9.52
N PHE A 429 -24.45 30.55 -9.64
CA PHE A 429 -25.10 29.42 -10.30
C PHE A 429 -24.87 28.14 -9.51
N ASP A 430 -25.80 27.20 -9.65
CA ASP A 430 -25.76 25.92 -8.94
C ASP A 430 -24.77 24.93 -9.60
N ILE A 431 -24.13 24.11 -8.77
CA ILE A 431 -23.25 23.02 -9.20
C ILE A 431 -23.97 21.70 -8.98
N GLU A 432 -24.46 21.12 -10.06
CA GLU A 432 -25.22 19.86 -10.05
C GLU A 432 -24.34 18.61 -10.24
N ARG A 433 -23.12 18.78 -10.75
CA ARG A 433 -22.19 17.68 -11.02
C ARG A 433 -20.73 18.11 -10.93
N GLY A 434 -19.87 17.11 -10.87
CA GLY A 434 -18.43 17.24 -10.81
C GLY A 434 -17.89 17.33 -9.39
N VAL A 435 -16.62 16.98 -9.25
CA VAL A 435 -15.85 17.20 -8.01
C VAL A 435 -15.18 18.57 -8.04
N ARG A 436 -15.03 19.21 -6.89
CA ARG A 436 -14.49 20.59 -6.80
C ARG A 436 -13.02 20.64 -7.23
N GLN A 437 -12.70 21.12 -8.43
CA GLN A 437 -11.31 21.22 -8.88
C GLN A 437 -10.49 22.15 -7.98
N GLY A 438 -9.44 21.63 -7.34
CA GLY A 438 -8.63 22.37 -6.36
C GLY A 438 -9.02 22.15 -4.90
N CYS A 439 -10.11 21.43 -4.63
CA CYS A 439 -10.43 20.93 -3.30
C CYS A 439 -9.55 19.72 -2.93
N ILE A 440 -9.33 19.55 -1.62
CA ILE A 440 -8.42 18.57 -1.04
C ILE A 440 -8.93 17.13 -1.22
N LEU A 441 -10.24 16.92 -1.15
CA LEU A 441 -10.85 15.60 -1.26
C LEU A 441 -11.08 15.16 -2.71
N SER A 442 -11.24 16.11 -3.64
CA SER A 442 -11.63 15.82 -5.02
C SER A 442 -10.77 14.80 -5.74
N PRO A 443 -9.42 14.79 -5.61
CA PRO A 443 -8.59 13.76 -6.24
C PRO A 443 -8.89 12.34 -5.71
N ALA A 444 -9.09 12.18 -4.41
CA ALA A 444 -9.41 10.89 -3.81
C ALA A 444 -10.82 10.42 -4.22
N LEU A 445 -11.80 11.33 -4.20
CA LEU A 445 -13.17 11.05 -4.64
C LEU A 445 -13.22 10.63 -6.12
N PHE A 446 -12.48 11.33 -6.98
CA PHE A 446 -12.38 10.97 -8.39
C PHE A 446 -11.72 9.60 -8.58
N ASN A 447 -10.61 9.31 -7.88
CA ASN A 447 -9.95 8.02 -7.98
C ASN A 447 -10.87 6.86 -7.57
N LEU A 448 -11.63 6.99 -6.48
CA LEU A 448 -12.59 5.98 -6.05
C LEU A 448 -13.74 5.80 -7.07
N TYR A 449 -14.20 6.90 -7.64
CA TYR A 449 -15.22 6.88 -8.70
C TYR A 449 -14.72 6.13 -9.94
N ALA A 450 -13.52 6.49 -10.42
CA ALA A 450 -12.89 5.85 -11.56
C ALA A 450 -12.58 4.38 -11.28
N GLU A 451 -12.16 4.04 -10.06
CA GLU A 451 -11.93 2.65 -9.68
C GLU A 451 -13.21 1.82 -9.70
N THR A 452 -14.34 2.39 -9.28
CA THR A 452 -15.64 1.70 -9.38
C THR A 452 -15.98 1.35 -10.83
N ILE A 453 -15.69 2.25 -11.78
CA ILE A 453 -15.88 2.00 -13.21
C ILE A 453 -14.96 0.87 -13.69
N MET A 454 -13.69 0.91 -13.31
CA MET A 454 -12.70 -0.09 -13.73
C MET A 454 -13.01 -1.48 -13.18
N ARG A 455 -13.53 -1.60 -11.95
CA ARG A 455 -14.01 -2.88 -11.39
C ARG A 455 -15.18 -3.46 -12.18
N ARG A 456 -16.09 -2.62 -12.68
CA ARG A 456 -17.22 -3.06 -13.52
C ARG A 456 -16.77 -3.53 -14.92
N CYS A 457 -15.62 -3.06 -15.38
CA CYS A 457 -15.03 -3.55 -16.62
C CYS A 457 -14.51 -4.99 -16.48
N ASP A 458 -14.23 -5.46 -15.25
CA ASP A 458 -13.70 -6.78 -14.89
C ASP A 458 -12.41 -7.16 -15.65
N LEU A 459 -11.56 -6.16 -15.92
CA LEU A 459 -10.35 -6.35 -16.72
C LEU A 459 -9.33 -7.27 -16.03
N ASP A 460 -9.30 -7.32 -14.70
CA ASP A 460 -8.36 -8.16 -13.95
C ASP A 460 -8.62 -9.66 -14.14
N LYS A 461 -9.86 -10.06 -14.46
CA LYS A 461 -10.21 -11.44 -14.81
C LYS A 461 -10.06 -11.74 -16.30
N SER A 462 -9.85 -10.71 -17.12
CA SER A 462 -9.69 -10.88 -18.56
C SER A 462 -8.31 -11.47 -18.88
N PRO A 463 -8.21 -12.43 -19.81
CA PRO A 463 -6.92 -12.90 -20.32
C PRO A 463 -6.26 -11.88 -21.26
N ILE A 464 -6.98 -10.80 -21.62
CA ILE A 464 -6.53 -9.77 -22.55
C ILE A 464 -5.58 -8.81 -21.83
N GLY A 465 -4.42 -8.54 -22.44
CA GLY A 465 -3.39 -7.66 -21.92
C GLY A 465 -2.01 -8.13 -22.36
N VAL A 466 -0.96 -7.46 -21.87
CA VAL A 466 0.43 -7.85 -22.10
C VAL A 466 0.91 -8.72 -20.95
N LYS A 467 1.44 -9.91 -21.26
CA LYS A 467 1.92 -10.85 -20.25
C LYS A 467 3.39 -10.59 -19.91
N ILE A 468 3.66 -10.20 -18.66
CA ILE A 468 5.01 -9.94 -18.15
C ILE A 468 5.17 -10.61 -16.78
N GLY A 469 6.18 -11.48 -16.63
CA GLY A 469 6.50 -12.12 -15.35
C GLY A 469 5.33 -12.89 -14.73
N GLY A 470 4.50 -13.56 -15.56
CA GLY A 470 3.31 -14.29 -15.11
C GLY A 470 2.09 -13.41 -14.78
N ARG A 471 2.20 -12.08 -14.90
CA ARG A 471 1.08 -11.14 -14.72
C ARG A 471 0.54 -10.67 -16.05
N ASN A 472 -0.76 -10.41 -16.11
CA ASN A 472 -1.41 -9.81 -17.26
C ASN A 472 -1.61 -8.31 -17.01
N ILE A 473 -1.04 -7.46 -17.86
CA ILE A 473 -1.09 -6.00 -17.72
C ILE A 473 -1.95 -5.44 -18.87
N ASN A 474 -3.15 -5.00 -18.54
CA ASN A 474 -4.10 -4.46 -19.52
C ASN A 474 -4.33 -2.95 -19.41
N ASN A 475 -3.92 -2.32 -18.31
CA ASN A 475 -4.05 -0.88 -18.13
C ASN A 475 -2.93 -0.28 -17.25
N LEU A 476 -2.59 0.96 -17.53
CA LEU A 476 -1.81 1.85 -16.67
C LEU A 476 -2.63 3.12 -16.43
N ARG A 477 -2.70 3.57 -15.18
CA ARG A 477 -3.56 4.71 -14.80
C ARG A 477 -2.81 5.74 -13.96
N TYR A 478 -3.05 7.00 -14.29
CA TYR A 478 -2.62 8.15 -13.49
C TYR A 478 -3.77 9.16 -13.42
N ALA A 479 -4.58 9.07 -12.36
CA ALA A 479 -5.82 9.82 -12.23
C ALA A 479 -6.76 9.54 -13.41
N ASP A 480 -7.11 10.55 -14.22
CA ASP A 480 -7.92 10.43 -15.42
C ASP A 480 -7.13 9.89 -16.63
N ASP A 481 -5.81 10.06 -16.67
CA ASP A 481 -4.99 9.49 -17.75
C ASP A 481 -5.00 7.95 -17.66
N THR A 482 -5.64 7.30 -18.63
CA THR A 482 -5.76 5.84 -18.70
C THR A 482 -5.18 5.34 -20.00
N THR A 483 -4.23 4.41 -19.91
CA THR A 483 -3.64 3.73 -21.08
C THR A 483 -4.05 2.27 -21.05
N LEU A 484 -4.74 1.81 -22.10
CA LEU A 484 -5.08 0.40 -22.29
C LEU A 484 -4.01 -0.28 -23.14
N LEU A 485 -3.73 -1.54 -22.82
CA LEU A 485 -2.65 -2.33 -23.40
C LEU A 485 -3.16 -3.70 -23.85
N ALA A 486 -2.78 -4.14 -25.04
CA ALA A 486 -3.07 -5.47 -25.55
C ALA A 486 -1.96 -5.98 -26.50
N GLU A 487 -1.94 -7.29 -26.75
CA GLU A 487 -1.00 -7.92 -27.71
C GLU A 487 -1.50 -7.88 -29.16
N ASN A 488 -2.78 -7.53 -29.40
CA ASN A 488 -3.35 -7.38 -30.75
C ASN A 488 -4.46 -6.32 -30.81
N GLU A 489 -4.81 -5.91 -32.03
CA GLU A 489 -5.80 -4.88 -32.33
C GLU A 489 -7.22 -5.23 -31.87
N ARG A 490 -7.67 -6.47 -32.09
CA ARG A 490 -9.03 -6.92 -31.73
C ARG A 490 -9.25 -6.84 -30.22
N ASP A 491 -8.25 -7.30 -29.47
CA ASP A 491 -8.24 -7.26 -28.02
C ASP A 491 -8.22 -5.82 -27.48
N LEU A 492 -7.42 -4.93 -28.09
CA LEU A 492 -7.43 -3.51 -27.71
C LEU A 492 -8.80 -2.87 -27.97
N GLU A 493 -9.42 -3.14 -29.12
CA GLU A 493 -10.75 -2.63 -29.45
C GLU A 493 -11.80 -3.12 -28.44
N TYR A 494 -11.74 -4.40 -28.06
CA TYR A 494 -12.60 -4.95 -27.02
C TYR A 494 -12.44 -4.22 -25.67
N LEU A 495 -11.21 -4.02 -25.21
CA LEU A 495 -10.94 -3.29 -23.96
C LEU A 495 -11.49 -1.86 -24.03
N VAL A 496 -11.27 -1.16 -25.14
CA VAL A 496 -11.76 0.21 -25.34
C VAL A 496 -13.29 0.27 -25.32
N ARG A 497 -13.98 -0.65 -26.00
CA ARG A 497 -15.45 -0.73 -26.00
C ARG A 497 -15.98 -0.98 -24.59
N ARG A 498 -15.40 -1.95 -23.87
CA ARG A 498 -15.81 -2.28 -22.50
C ARG A 498 -15.65 -1.08 -21.57
N VAL A 499 -14.49 -0.43 -21.61
CA VAL A 499 -14.20 0.76 -20.80
C VAL A 499 -15.13 1.91 -21.15
N LYS A 500 -15.41 2.15 -22.44
CA LYS A 500 -16.36 3.18 -22.87
C LYS A 500 -17.75 2.94 -22.31
N GLU A 501 -18.30 1.74 -22.48
CA GLU A 501 -19.66 1.41 -22.04
C GLU A 501 -19.84 1.63 -20.54
N GLU A 502 -18.90 1.17 -19.71
CA GLU A 502 -18.99 1.35 -18.26
C GLU A 502 -18.74 2.79 -17.82
N ASN A 503 -17.89 3.55 -18.54
CA ASN A 503 -17.71 4.98 -18.30
C ASN A 503 -18.99 5.75 -18.58
N GLU A 504 -19.65 5.50 -19.72
CA GLU A 504 -20.88 6.21 -20.10
C GLU A 504 -22.03 5.91 -19.13
N ARG A 505 -22.15 4.68 -18.65
CA ARG A 505 -23.08 4.31 -17.56
C ARG A 505 -22.84 5.11 -16.29
N MET A 506 -21.60 5.54 -16.07
CA MET A 506 -21.18 6.34 -14.93
C MET A 506 -20.99 7.82 -15.28
N GLY A 507 -21.51 8.30 -16.42
CA GLY A 507 -21.48 9.72 -16.77
C GLY A 507 -20.11 10.27 -17.17
N LEU A 508 -19.11 9.41 -17.39
CA LEU A 508 -17.81 9.80 -17.96
C LEU A 508 -17.78 9.48 -19.46
N TYR A 509 -17.23 10.40 -20.24
CA TYR A 509 -17.24 10.31 -21.70
C TYR A 509 -15.84 10.46 -22.27
N LEU A 510 -15.49 9.59 -23.20
CA LEU A 510 -14.20 9.64 -23.89
C LEU A 510 -14.18 10.81 -24.88
N ASN A 511 -13.05 11.49 -24.97
CA ASN A 511 -12.80 12.50 -25.98
C ASN A 511 -12.17 11.85 -27.21
N VAL A 512 -12.99 11.41 -28.14
CA VAL A 512 -12.56 10.73 -29.38
C VAL A 512 -11.45 11.47 -30.13
N LYS A 513 -11.47 12.81 -30.16
CA LYS A 513 -10.45 13.60 -30.87
C LYS A 513 -9.10 13.60 -30.17
N LYS A 514 -9.09 13.50 -28.84
CA LYS A 514 -7.87 13.54 -28.02
C LYS A 514 -7.33 12.16 -27.68
N THR A 515 -8.18 11.13 -27.66
CA THR A 515 -7.77 9.75 -27.52
C THR A 515 -6.91 9.33 -28.72
N LYS A 516 -5.74 8.74 -28.44
CA LYS A 516 -4.76 8.31 -29.45
C LYS A 516 -4.46 6.83 -29.34
N VAL A 517 -4.06 6.23 -30.44
CA VAL A 517 -3.62 4.83 -30.49
C VAL A 517 -2.19 4.77 -31.01
N MET A 518 -1.38 3.88 -30.45
CA MET A 518 -0.01 3.63 -30.88
C MET A 518 0.25 2.13 -30.86
N THR A 519 1.13 1.63 -31.73
CA THR A 519 1.53 0.23 -31.72
C THR A 519 3.01 0.07 -32.03
N THR A 520 3.69 -0.83 -31.31
CA THR A 520 5.08 -1.21 -31.61
C THR A 520 5.19 -2.38 -32.59
N ALA A 521 4.05 -2.96 -33.00
CA ALA A 521 4.02 -4.10 -33.91
C ALA A 521 4.65 -3.77 -35.28
N SER A 522 5.33 -4.75 -35.87
CA SER A 522 6.11 -4.61 -37.11
C SER A 522 5.25 -4.23 -38.33
N ASN A 523 3.96 -4.59 -38.31
CA ASN A 523 3.02 -4.39 -39.42
C ASN A 523 2.53 -2.95 -39.59
N GLY A 524 2.95 -2.00 -38.75
CA GLY A 524 2.67 -0.59 -39.04
C GLY A 524 1.30 -0.10 -38.58
N THR A 525 0.28 -0.96 -38.61
CA THR A 525 -1.13 -0.56 -38.66
C THR A 525 -1.93 -1.01 -37.45
N VAL A 526 -2.78 -0.11 -36.96
CA VAL A 526 -3.85 -0.39 -35.99
C VAL A 526 -4.99 0.58 -36.29
N ARG A 527 -6.23 0.08 -36.32
CA ARG A 527 -7.42 0.91 -36.51
C ARG A 527 -8.47 0.58 -35.46
N ILE A 528 -8.57 1.44 -34.46
CA ILE A 528 -9.61 1.33 -33.45
C ILE A 528 -10.76 2.27 -33.83
N THR A 529 -11.91 1.69 -34.18
CA THR A 529 -13.13 2.42 -34.57
C THR A 529 -14.19 2.28 -33.48
N ILE A 530 -14.61 3.41 -32.91
CA ILE A 530 -15.66 3.46 -31.88
C ILE A 530 -16.72 4.47 -32.32
N ASP A 531 -18.00 4.10 -32.26
CA ASP A 531 -19.13 4.94 -32.71
C ASP A 531 -18.92 5.55 -34.11
N ASN A 532 -18.44 4.74 -35.05
CA ASN A 532 -18.10 5.13 -36.44
C ASN A 532 -17.04 6.24 -36.54
N LYS A 533 -16.20 6.40 -35.52
CA LYS A 533 -15.08 7.33 -35.51
C LYS A 533 -13.78 6.59 -35.20
N ASP A 534 -12.79 6.81 -36.05
CA ASP A 534 -11.46 6.26 -35.86
C ASP A 534 -10.68 7.10 -34.86
N PHE A 535 -9.99 6.43 -33.94
CA PHE A 535 -8.98 7.09 -33.11
C PHE A 535 -7.73 7.36 -33.93
N GLU A 536 -7.05 8.48 -33.64
CA GLU A 536 -5.85 8.87 -34.38
C GLU A 536 -4.68 7.94 -34.02
N LEU A 537 -4.09 7.33 -35.05
CA LEU A 537 -2.84 6.56 -34.94
C LEU A 537 -1.65 7.51 -34.92
N VAL A 538 -0.84 7.44 -33.86
CA VAL A 538 0.36 8.27 -33.69
C VAL A 538 1.64 7.44 -33.71
N GLN A 539 2.76 8.04 -34.13
CA GLN A 539 4.09 7.43 -34.05
C GLN A 539 4.78 7.76 -32.72
N ASP A 540 4.47 8.91 -32.13
CA ASP A 540 4.94 9.32 -30.82
C ASP A 540 3.82 9.96 -30.00
N PHE A 541 3.92 9.85 -28.67
CA PHE A 541 2.93 10.38 -27.74
C PHE A 541 3.60 10.98 -26.50
N LEU A 542 3.06 12.09 -25.99
CA LEU A 542 3.51 12.71 -24.74
C LEU A 542 2.79 12.07 -23.55
N PHE A 543 3.31 10.95 -23.06
CA PHE A 543 2.77 10.21 -21.93
C PHE A 543 3.28 10.78 -20.61
N LEU A 544 2.37 11.39 -19.81
CA LEU A 544 2.67 11.95 -18.48
C LEU A 544 3.88 12.92 -18.47
N GLY A 545 4.08 13.63 -19.58
CA GLY A 545 5.18 14.59 -19.78
C GLY A 545 6.48 13.99 -20.32
N SER A 546 6.52 12.69 -20.64
CA SER A 546 7.63 12.03 -21.35
C SER A 546 7.20 11.68 -22.77
N LYS A 547 8.03 11.98 -23.75
CA LYS A 547 7.81 11.54 -25.14
C LYS A 547 8.15 10.06 -25.26
N ILE A 548 7.20 9.30 -25.79
CA ILE A 548 7.34 7.88 -26.07
C ILE A 548 7.19 7.70 -27.58
N ASP A 549 8.18 7.06 -28.18
CA ASP A 549 8.22 6.76 -29.61
C ASP A 549 7.88 5.29 -29.85
N ARG A 550 7.21 5.00 -30.97
CA ARG A 550 6.85 3.66 -31.42
C ARG A 550 8.01 2.66 -31.41
N GLY A 551 9.23 3.09 -31.77
CA GLY A 551 10.41 2.25 -31.81
C GLY A 551 10.95 1.85 -30.42
N GLY A 552 10.40 2.46 -29.36
CA GLY A 552 10.95 2.35 -28.01
C GLY A 552 12.34 2.95 -27.91
N ASP A 553 12.65 3.98 -28.71
CA ASP A 553 13.90 4.73 -28.62
C ASP A 553 13.74 5.91 -27.64
N SER A 554 14.67 6.01 -26.69
CA SER A 554 14.72 7.13 -25.73
C SER A 554 15.41 8.37 -26.31
N GLY A 555 16.07 8.26 -27.47
CA GLY A 555 16.76 9.36 -28.15
C GLY A 555 15.92 10.63 -28.33
N PRO A 556 14.67 10.55 -28.85
CA PRO A 556 13.78 11.70 -28.97
C PRO A 556 13.47 12.39 -27.63
N GLU A 557 13.24 11.64 -26.56
CA GLU A 557 12.98 12.17 -25.21
C GLU A 557 14.23 12.85 -24.63
N VAL A 558 15.41 12.25 -24.80
CA VAL A 558 16.68 12.84 -24.37
C VAL A 558 16.91 14.19 -25.07
N LYS A 559 16.70 14.24 -26.39
CA LYS A 559 16.79 15.49 -27.17
C LYS A 559 15.78 16.53 -26.68
N GLN A 560 14.56 16.13 -26.37
CA GLN A 560 13.53 17.03 -25.84
C GLN A 560 13.91 17.59 -24.46
N ARG A 561 14.45 16.76 -23.55
CA ARG A 561 14.93 17.23 -22.23
C ARG A 561 16.12 18.18 -22.35
N ILE A 562 17.06 17.89 -23.24
CA ILE A 562 18.17 18.81 -23.54
C ILE A 562 17.64 20.14 -24.08
N ALA A 563 16.69 20.09 -25.02
CA ALA A 563 16.07 21.31 -25.55
C ALA A 563 15.35 22.14 -24.47
N LEU A 564 14.62 21.49 -23.56
CA LEU A 564 13.97 22.17 -22.42
C LEU A 564 14.98 22.79 -21.44
N MET A 565 16.15 22.15 -21.24
CA MET A 565 17.23 22.72 -20.42
C MET A 565 17.89 23.93 -21.09
N LEU A 566 18.10 23.86 -22.41
CA LEU A 566 18.75 24.93 -23.18
C LEU A 566 17.82 26.13 -23.43
N PHE A 567 16.51 25.90 -23.50
CA PHE A 567 15.51 26.94 -23.75
C PHE A 567 14.38 26.90 -22.71
N PRO A 568 14.65 27.23 -21.44
CA PRO A 568 13.67 27.12 -20.35
C PRO A 568 12.47 28.08 -20.49
N GLY A 569 12.52 29.06 -21.41
CA GLY A 569 11.47 30.05 -21.63
C GLY A 569 10.55 29.83 -22.84
N SER A 570 10.79 28.83 -23.71
CA SER A 570 10.07 28.72 -24.99
C SER A 570 8.90 27.72 -25.01
N TRP A 571 8.69 26.95 -23.93
CA TRP A 571 7.65 25.90 -23.90
C TRP A 571 6.81 25.84 -22.61
N SER A 572 6.91 26.85 -21.74
CA SER A 572 5.99 27.04 -20.62
C SER A 572 4.89 28.04 -20.97
N ALA A 573 3.84 27.54 -21.64
CA ALA A 573 2.52 28.17 -21.73
C ALA A 573 1.48 27.07 -21.95
#